data_AF-A0A535W4X1-F1
#
_entry.id   AF-A0A535W4X1-F1
#
_cell.length_a   1.000
_cell.length_b   1.000
_cell.length_c   1.000
_cell.angle_alpha   90.00
_cell.angle_beta   90.00
_cell.angle_gamma   90.00
#
_symmetry.space_group_name_H-M   'P 1'
#
loop_
_entity.id
_entity.type
_entity.pdbx_description
1 polymer ?
#
loop_
_entity_poly.entity_id
_entity_poly.type
_entity_poly.pdbx_seq_one_letter_code
_entity_poly.pdbx_strand_id
1 'polypeptide(L)'
;MPTTLTTRTGRARARNGAAHDPRNGGLGQSVAEFAMTVPLTLVMVLFGLDFGRVFLGWVALNNAAREAANYAAMNPDAWTLPYNLAVQAEYSRLVTTEASNINCNMATPVPDPLFGSGTSIGAPAEVRLTCAFNLITPFIGALVGNPIPVSASSAFPVRSGLIEGIPTETESPSPSPTPTPAPTPTPTPTPTPTPGPTPAPTPTAAPTPTPTRTPSPTPAMCTVISLLNVQTNKAQANWNGAGFGGSVIFSPLVPPNYRIQWQSLTVGISVVCSSGITVRSNAP
;
A
#
# COMPACT_ATOMS: atom_id res chain seq x y z
N MET A 1 88.80 78.57 23.64
CA MET A 1 89.61 77.51 23.00
C MET A 1 89.03 76.15 23.39
N PRO A 2 89.02 75.17 22.47
CA PRO A 2 87.80 74.45 22.11
C PRO A 2 87.83 72.97 22.51
N THR A 3 86.69 72.27 22.49
CA THR A 3 86.67 70.81 22.32
C THR A 3 85.45 70.36 21.54
N THR A 4 85.64 70.33 20.22
CA THR A 4 85.31 69.24 19.28
C THR A 4 84.03 68.43 19.53
N LEU A 5 82.97 68.75 18.77
CA LEU A 5 81.83 67.86 18.53
C LEU A 5 82.09 67.06 17.25
N THR A 6 82.38 65.78 17.41
CA THR A 6 82.61 64.82 16.32
C THR A 6 81.28 64.32 15.76
N THR A 7 81.05 64.59 14.48
CA THR A 7 79.93 64.09 13.68
C THR A 7 80.01 62.57 13.56
N ARG A 8 79.07 61.83 14.17
CA ARG A 8 78.96 60.38 14.03
C ARG A 8 77.89 60.04 12.99
N THR A 9 78.36 59.62 11.83
CA THR A 9 77.59 59.05 10.73
C THR A 9 76.79 57.82 11.18
N GLY A 10 75.47 57.91 11.11
CA GLY A 10 74.56 56.79 11.34
C GLY A 10 74.65 55.80 10.18
N ARG A 11 75.31 54.65 10.39
CA ARG A 11 75.24 53.51 9.47
C ARG A 11 73.85 52.90 9.53
N ALA A 12 73.13 53.00 8.42
CA ALA A 12 71.93 52.24 8.14
C ALA A 12 72.22 50.74 8.27
N ARG A 13 71.60 50.09 9.26
CA ARG A 13 71.61 48.64 9.41
C ARG A 13 70.41 48.12 8.63
N ALA A 14 70.65 47.75 7.36
CA ALA A 14 69.70 47.01 6.56
C ALA A 14 69.37 45.70 7.30
N ARG A 15 68.16 45.62 7.88
CA ARG A 15 67.58 44.39 8.39
C ARG A 15 67.26 43.52 7.19
N ASN A 16 68.11 42.51 6.96
CA ASN A 16 67.84 41.43 6.03
C ASN A 16 66.45 40.83 6.28
N GLY A 17 65.79 40.53 5.17
CA GLY A 17 64.37 40.27 5.07
C GLY A 17 63.84 39.26 6.07
N ALA A 18 62.81 39.68 6.79
CA ALA A 18 61.79 38.77 7.24
C ALA A 18 61.09 38.26 5.96
N ALA A 19 61.49 37.07 5.50
CA ALA A 19 60.67 36.29 4.59
C ALA A 19 59.33 36.06 5.28
N HIS A 20 58.31 36.77 4.80
CA HIS A 20 56.94 36.60 5.23
C HIS A 20 56.51 35.22 4.72
N ASP A 21 56.55 34.22 5.59
CA ASP A 21 56.07 32.87 5.32
C ASP A 21 54.54 32.93 5.14
N PRO A 22 53.99 32.73 3.93
CA PRO A 22 52.57 32.87 3.68
C PRO A 22 51.86 31.58 4.07
N ARG A 23 51.99 31.16 5.34
CA ARG A 23 51.16 30.08 5.90
C ARG A 23 49.86 30.64 6.47
N ASN A 24 49.09 31.30 5.62
CA ASN A 24 47.67 31.56 5.88
C ASN A 24 46.83 30.31 5.54
N GLY A 25 47.13 29.19 6.20
CA GLY A 25 46.53 27.88 5.89
C GLY A 25 45.22 27.55 6.65
N GLY A 26 44.85 28.32 7.67
CA GLY A 26 43.79 27.89 8.61
C GLY A 26 42.34 28.19 8.20
N LEU A 27 42.09 29.34 7.57
CA LEU A 27 40.71 29.80 7.32
C LEU A 27 40.08 29.22 6.04
N GLY A 28 40.89 28.91 5.03
CA GLY A 28 40.41 28.30 3.79
C GLY A 28 40.20 26.78 3.89
N GLN A 29 40.97 26.10 4.75
CA GLN A 29 40.90 24.65 4.92
C GLN A 29 39.57 24.22 5.55
N SER A 30 39.13 24.87 6.63
CA SER A 30 37.87 24.54 7.31
C SER A 30 36.65 24.77 6.41
N VAL A 31 36.71 25.82 5.57
CA VAL A 31 35.65 26.09 4.58
C VAL A 31 35.64 25.03 3.48
N ALA A 32 36.80 24.55 3.04
CA ALA A 32 36.90 23.46 2.05
C ALA A 32 36.43 22.10 2.62
N GLU A 33 36.77 21.78 3.86
CA GLU A 33 36.29 20.57 4.55
C GLU A 33 34.77 20.61 4.75
N PHE A 34 34.22 21.76 5.15
CA PHE A 34 32.77 21.94 5.25
C PHE A 34 32.07 21.86 3.88
N ALA A 35 32.67 22.45 2.85
CA ALA A 35 32.13 22.44 1.48
C ALA A 35 32.06 21.04 0.87
N MET A 36 32.90 20.09 1.32
CA MET A 36 32.88 18.70 0.84
C MET A 36 32.07 17.76 1.73
N THR A 37 32.07 17.99 3.04
CA THR A 37 31.34 17.14 4.00
C THR A 37 29.83 17.36 3.95
N VAL A 38 29.35 18.59 3.75
CA VAL A 38 27.91 18.89 3.70
C VAL A 38 27.22 18.19 2.51
N PRO A 39 27.72 18.28 1.26
CA PRO A 39 27.12 17.56 0.15
C PRO A 39 27.16 16.05 0.33
N LEU A 40 28.25 15.51 0.86
CA LEU A 40 28.38 14.06 1.10
C LEU A 40 27.38 13.58 2.16
N THR A 41 27.24 14.32 3.26
CA THR A 41 26.28 14.01 4.33
C THR A 41 24.85 14.12 3.82
N LEU A 42 24.55 15.12 3.00
CA LEU A 42 23.23 15.28 2.38
C LEU A 42 22.89 14.09 1.48
N VAL A 43 23.82 13.66 0.62
CA VAL A 43 23.62 12.48 -0.24
C VAL A 43 23.36 11.23 0.60
N MET A 44 24.10 11.04 1.71
CA MET A 44 23.90 9.90 2.61
C MET A 44 22.51 9.94 3.28
N VAL A 45 22.05 11.11 3.72
CA VAL A 45 20.70 11.27 4.28
C VAL A 45 19.63 11.01 3.24
N LEU A 46 19.78 11.54 2.02
CA LEU A 46 18.85 11.33 0.91
C LEU A 46 18.76 9.85 0.52
N PHE A 47 19.88 9.13 0.52
CA PHE A 47 19.89 7.67 0.34
C PHE A 47 19.13 6.94 1.45
N GLY A 48 19.36 7.32 2.71
CA GLY A 48 18.63 6.76 3.85
C GLY A 48 17.12 7.00 3.76
N LEU A 49 16.69 8.17 3.29
CA LEU A 49 15.28 8.51 3.10
C LEU A 49 14.64 7.66 2.01
N ASP A 50 15.26 7.54 0.83
CA ASP A 50 14.73 6.70 -0.24
C ASP A 50 14.70 5.21 0.17
N PHE A 51 15.75 4.70 0.82
CA PHE A 51 15.77 3.35 1.37
C PHE A 51 14.63 3.12 2.37
N GLY A 52 14.46 4.02 3.33
CA GLY A 52 13.39 3.93 4.32
C GLY A 52 12.01 3.91 3.69
N ARG A 53 11.78 4.76 2.68
CA ARG A 53 10.49 4.79 1.95
C ARG A 53 10.24 3.51 1.14
N VAL A 54 11.26 2.98 0.46
CA VAL A 54 11.16 1.70 -0.27
C VAL A 54 10.86 0.56 0.70
N PHE A 55 11.53 0.52 1.84
CA PHE A 55 11.31 -0.50 2.87
C PHE A 55 9.88 -0.46 3.43
N LEU A 56 9.38 0.74 3.78
CA LEU A 56 7.99 0.91 4.24
C LEU A 56 6.99 0.50 3.16
N GLY A 57 7.26 0.82 1.89
CA GLY A 57 6.47 0.35 0.76
C GLY A 57 6.46 -1.16 0.60
N TRP A 58 7.62 -1.81 0.77
CA TRP A 58 7.71 -3.27 0.74
C TRP A 58 6.93 -3.92 1.88
N VAL A 59 6.97 -3.38 3.11
CA VAL A 59 6.19 -3.89 4.25
C VAL A 59 4.69 -3.81 3.98
N ALA A 60 4.21 -2.67 3.49
CA ALA A 60 2.80 -2.53 3.15
C ALA A 60 2.37 -3.41 1.97
N LEU A 61 3.23 -3.59 0.96
CA LEU A 61 2.95 -4.52 -0.13
C LEU A 61 2.81 -5.96 0.37
N ASN A 62 3.60 -6.36 1.37
CA ASN A 62 3.46 -7.67 2.03
C ASN A 62 2.15 -7.76 2.83
N ASN A 63 1.76 -6.70 3.54
CA ASN A 63 0.49 -6.68 4.26
C ASN A 63 -0.70 -6.75 3.29
N ALA A 64 -0.67 -5.99 2.20
CA ALA A 64 -1.67 -6.04 1.14
C ALA A 64 -1.77 -7.44 0.52
N ALA A 65 -0.65 -8.07 0.19
CA ALA A 65 -0.63 -9.42 -0.34
C ALA A 65 -1.21 -10.45 0.65
N ARG A 66 -0.92 -10.30 1.95
CA ARG A 66 -1.47 -11.15 3.00
C ARG A 66 -2.99 -11.02 3.12
N GLU A 67 -3.49 -9.79 3.20
CA GLU A 67 -4.92 -9.52 3.30
C GLU A 67 -5.66 -10.03 2.07
N ALA A 68 -5.13 -9.74 0.88
CA ALA A 68 -5.69 -10.17 -0.39
C ALA A 68 -5.72 -11.70 -0.53
N ALA A 69 -4.64 -12.39 -0.16
CA ALA A 69 -4.57 -13.85 -0.18
C ALA A 69 -5.53 -14.49 0.83
N ASN A 70 -5.67 -13.91 2.02
CA ASN A 70 -6.64 -14.37 3.02
C ASN A 70 -8.08 -14.18 2.52
N TYR A 71 -8.39 -13.02 1.95
CA TYR A 71 -9.71 -12.73 1.37
C TYR A 71 -10.04 -13.67 0.18
N ALA A 72 -9.07 -13.93 -0.69
CA ALA A 72 -9.20 -14.89 -1.78
C ALA A 72 -9.43 -16.33 -1.28
N ALA A 73 -8.73 -16.73 -0.21
CA ALA A 73 -8.91 -18.05 0.42
C ALA A 73 -10.29 -18.25 1.07
N MET A 74 -10.97 -17.16 1.47
CA MET A 74 -12.33 -17.20 2.00
C MET A 74 -13.41 -17.23 0.91
N ASN A 75 -13.10 -16.75 -0.30
CA ASN A 75 -14.03 -16.64 -1.42
C ASN A 75 -13.44 -17.25 -2.71
N PRO A 76 -12.98 -18.51 -2.69
CA PRO A 76 -12.23 -19.08 -3.81
C PRO A 76 -13.07 -19.27 -5.07
N ASP A 77 -14.38 -19.42 -4.91
CA ASP A 77 -15.37 -19.56 -5.98
C ASP A 77 -15.54 -18.29 -6.81
N ALA A 78 -15.18 -17.12 -6.28
CA ALA A 78 -15.34 -15.84 -6.96
C ALA A 78 -14.54 -15.71 -8.27
N TRP A 79 -13.47 -16.49 -8.43
CA TRP A 79 -12.65 -16.56 -9.65
C TRP A 79 -12.96 -17.79 -10.51
N THR A 80 -13.95 -18.58 -10.14
CA THR A 80 -14.48 -19.69 -10.96
C THR A 80 -15.82 -19.31 -11.56
N LEU A 81 -16.21 -19.95 -12.67
CA LEU A 81 -17.49 -19.65 -13.32
C LEU A 81 -18.66 -20.24 -12.50
N PRO A 82 -19.75 -19.49 -12.27
CA PRO A 82 -19.96 -18.09 -12.66
C PRO A 82 -19.22 -17.10 -11.73
N TYR A 83 -18.53 -16.12 -12.33
CA TYR A 83 -17.71 -15.16 -11.57
C TYR A 83 -18.53 -14.32 -10.60
N ASN A 84 -18.01 -14.10 -9.39
CA ASN A 84 -18.60 -13.19 -8.42
C ASN A 84 -17.92 -11.81 -8.48
N LEU A 85 -18.45 -10.93 -9.32
CA LEU A 85 -17.87 -9.60 -9.58
C LEU A 85 -17.88 -8.69 -8.34
N ALA A 86 -18.78 -8.90 -7.38
CA ALA A 86 -18.80 -8.11 -6.15
C ALA A 86 -17.59 -8.43 -5.26
N VAL A 87 -17.25 -9.73 -5.14
CA VAL A 87 -16.08 -10.19 -4.40
C VAL A 87 -14.79 -9.75 -5.11
N GLN A 88 -14.72 -9.85 -6.43
CA GLN A 88 -13.54 -9.39 -7.18
C GLN A 88 -13.33 -7.88 -7.06
N ALA A 89 -14.41 -7.08 -7.07
CA ALA A 89 -14.34 -5.65 -6.84
C ALA A 89 -13.82 -5.33 -5.43
N GLU A 90 -14.32 -6.03 -4.41
CA GLU A 90 -13.86 -5.85 -3.02
C GLU A 90 -12.39 -6.29 -2.83
N TYR A 91 -11.98 -7.40 -3.44
CA TYR A 91 -10.58 -7.83 -3.51
C TYR A 91 -9.69 -6.72 -4.08
N SER A 92 -10.08 -6.14 -5.22
CA SER A 92 -9.33 -5.05 -5.84
C SER A 92 -9.26 -3.80 -4.95
N ARG A 93 -10.34 -3.51 -4.19
CA ARG A 93 -10.40 -2.41 -3.24
C ARG A 93 -9.46 -2.63 -2.06
N LEU A 94 -9.41 -3.84 -1.50
CA LEU A 94 -8.49 -4.18 -0.41
C LEU A 94 -7.03 -3.99 -0.83
N VAL A 95 -6.66 -4.50 -2.01
CA VAL A 95 -5.30 -4.37 -2.54
C VAL A 95 -4.94 -2.90 -2.80
N THR A 96 -5.84 -2.13 -3.43
CA THR A 96 -5.56 -0.74 -3.79
C THR A 96 -5.54 0.21 -2.60
N THR A 97 -6.40 0.01 -1.59
CA THR A 97 -6.43 0.85 -0.38
C THR A 97 -5.12 0.79 0.40
N GLU A 98 -4.55 -0.40 0.56
CA GLU A 98 -3.27 -0.60 1.25
C GLU A 98 -2.08 -0.07 0.42
N ALA A 99 -2.16 -0.19 -0.91
CA ALA A 99 -1.10 0.24 -1.82
C ALA A 99 -1.06 1.75 -2.07
N SER A 100 -2.21 2.43 -2.14
CA SER A 100 -2.30 3.86 -2.47
C SER A 100 -1.78 4.77 -1.37
N ASN A 101 -1.69 4.28 -0.13
CA ASN A 101 -1.13 5.02 0.99
C ASN A 101 0.39 5.19 0.88
N ILE A 102 1.02 4.55 -0.12
CA ILE A 102 2.45 4.61 -0.37
C ILE A 102 2.69 4.96 -1.84
N ASN A 103 3.82 5.60 -2.13
CA ASN A 103 4.25 6.02 -3.48
C ASN A 103 4.60 4.83 -4.39
N CYS A 104 3.78 3.78 -4.37
CA CYS A 104 3.89 2.58 -5.18
C CYS A 104 2.71 2.52 -6.15
N ASN A 105 2.99 2.57 -7.45
CA ASN A 105 1.97 2.43 -8.47
C ASN A 105 1.76 0.94 -8.79
N MET A 106 0.57 0.41 -8.54
CA MET A 106 0.23 -0.98 -8.87
C MET A 106 -0.22 -1.13 -10.32
N ALA A 107 -0.09 -2.34 -10.85
CA ALA A 107 -0.70 -2.69 -12.12
C ALA A 107 -2.23 -2.56 -12.02
N THR A 108 -2.84 -1.97 -13.06
CA THR A 108 -4.29 -1.90 -13.25
C THR A 108 -4.65 -2.67 -14.51
N PRO A 109 -5.53 -3.69 -14.45
CA PRO A 109 -6.19 -4.23 -13.25
C PRO A 109 -5.23 -4.95 -12.28
N VAL A 110 -5.65 -5.07 -11.01
CA VAL A 110 -4.93 -5.82 -9.97
C VAL A 110 -4.82 -7.29 -10.40
N PRO A 111 -3.67 -7.97 -10.18
CA PRO A 111 -3.52 -9.38 -10.52
C PRO A 111 -4.51 -10.28 -9.77
N ASP A 112 -5.07 -11.24 -10.48
CA ASP A 112 -5.94 -12.27 -9.90
C ASP A 112 -5.14 -13.23 -8.98
N PRO A 113 -5.77 -13.76 -7.91
CA PRO A 113 -5.20 -14.84 -7.11
C PRO A 113 -5.03 -16.12 -7.94
N LEU A 114 -3.98 -16.86 -7.61
CA LEU A 114 -3.64 -18.15 -8.19
C LEU A 114 -4.06 -19.26 -7.23
N PHE A 115 -4.94 -20.14 -7.70
CA PHE A 115 -5.41 -21.31 -6.94
C PHE A 115 -4.71 -22.56 -7.45
N GLY A 116 -3.50 -22.83 -6.95
CA GLY A 116 -2.58 -23.81 -7.55
C GLY A 116 -3.21 -25.19 -7.80
N SER A 117 -3.71 -25.84 -6.74
CA SER A 117 -4.37 -27.16 -6.81
C SER A 117 -5.89 -27.07 -6.97
N GLY A 118 -6.42 -25.92 -7.35
CA GLY A 118 -7.86 -25.64 -7.41
C GLY A 118 -8.39 -24.93 -6.17
N THR A 119 -9.73 -24.90 -6.04
CA THR A 119 -10.47 -24.13 -5.03
C THR A 119 -11.00 -24.99 -3.88
N SER A 120 -10.54 -26.24 -3.76
CA SER A 120 -10.90 -27.13 -2.66
C SER A 120 -10.30 -26.67 -1.34
N ILE A 121 -10.94 -27.03 -0.22
CA ILE A 121 -10.43 -26.74 1.13
C ILE A 121 -8.98 -27.23 1.26
N GLY A 122 -8.13 -26.39 1.84
CA GLY A 122 -6.70 -26.67 2.01
C GLY A 122 -5.83 -26.36 0.79
N ALA A 123 -6.40 -26.08 -0.39
CA ALA A 123 -5.64 -25.63 -1.55
C ALA A 123 -5.05 -24.23 -1.29
N PRO A 124 -3.84 -23.91 -1.80
CA PRO A 124 -3.25 -22.59 -1.61
C PRO A 124 -3.90 -21.56 -2.54
N ALA A 125 -4.46 -20.51 -1.95
CA ALA A 125 -4.80 -19.27 -2.64
C ALA A 125 -3.62 -18.30 -2.53
N GLU A 126 -2.83 -18.18 -3.60
CA GLU A 126 -1.65 -17.33 -3.66
C GLU A 126 -1.97 -16.00 -4.35
N VAL A 127 -1.51 -14.90 -3.77
CA VAL A 127 -1.56 -13.56 -4.38
C VAL A 127 -0.14 -13.04 -4.55
N ARG A 128 0.19 -12.61 -5.78
CA ARG A 128 1.47 -11.99 -6.13
C ARG A 128 1.22 -10.56 -6.58
N LEU A 129 1.72 -9.60 -5.79
CA LEU A 129 1.60 -8.19 -6.09
C LEU A 129 2.95 -7.65 -6.54
N THR A 130 2.94 -6.83 -7.59
CA THR A 130 4.10 -6.06 -8.04
C THR A 130 3.68 -4.60 -8.17
N CYS A 131 4.50 -3.69 -7.63
CA CYS A 131 4.26 -2.26 -7.73
C CYS A 131 5.55 -1.52 -8.11
N ALA A 132 5.39 -0.41 -8.81
CA ALA A 132 6.46 0.45 -9.28
C ALA A 132 6.67 1.59 -8.27
N PHE A 133 7.78 1.54 -7.54
CA PHE A 133 8.10 2.52 -6.52
C PHE A 133 8.86 3.71 -7.11
N ASN A 134 8.35 4.92 -6.89
CA ASN A 134 9.00 6.14 -7.36
C ASN A 134 9.92 6.73 -6.28
N LEU A 135 11.22 6.78 -6.58
CA LEU A 135 12.24 7.43 -5.75
C LEU A 135 12.02 8.95 -5.69
N ILE A 136 12.32 9.58 -4.55
CA ILE A 136 12.30 11.06 -4.45
C ILE A 136 13.54 11.64 -5.11
N THR A 137 14.71 11.01 -4.91
CA THR A 137 15.95 11.60 -5.38
C THR A 137 16.26 11.17 -6.81
N PRO A 138 16.35 12.13 -7.76
CA PRO A 138 16.60 11.81 -9.16
C PRO A 138 18.00 11.21 -9.38
N PHE A 139 18.97 11.56 -8.51
CA PHE A 139 20.34 11.05 -8.61
C PHE A 139 20.42 9.54 -8.32
N ILE A 140 19.73 9.06 -7.28
CA ILE A 140 19.65 7.61 -6.98
C ILE A 140 18.84 6.91 -8.06
N GLY A 141 17.77 7.55 -8.55
CA GLY A 141 17.00 7.03 -9.68
C GLY A 141 17.81 6.85 -10.96
N ALA A 142 18.80 7.72 -11.23
CA ALA A 142 19.70 7.56 -12.37
C ALA A 142 20.68 6.39 -12.21
N LEU A 143 21.01 5.99 -10.98
CA LEU A 143 21.94 4.90 -10.69
C LEU A 143 21.24 3.52 -10.67
N VAL A 144 20.07 3.44 -10.05
CA VAL A 144 19.35 2.17 -9.78
C VAL A 144 18.16 1.96 -10.71
N GLY A 145 17.73 3.00 -11.43
CA GLY A 145 16.49 3.02 -12.19
C GLY A 145 15.32 3.59 -11.37
N ASN A 146 14.43 4.33 -12.02
CA ASN A 146 13.21 4.86 -11.42
C ASN A 146 12.07 4.78 -12.45
N PRO A 147 11.00 4.01 -12.20
CA PRO A 147 10.64 3.35 -10.94
C PRO A 147 11.38 2.03 -10.67
N ILE A 148 11.47 1.66 -9.38
CA ILE A 148 11.98 0.36 -8.94
C ILE A 148 10.81 -0.62 -8.79
N PRO A 149 10.83 -1.80 -9.44
CA PRO A 149 9.82 -2.82 -9.23
C PRO A 149 10.01 -3.49 -7.86
N VAL A 150 8.97 -3.45 -7.04
CA VAL A 150 8.91 -4.13 -5.74
C VAL A 150 7.80 -5.17 -5.82
N SER A 151 8.09 -6.39 -5.36
CA SER A 151 7.11 -7.48 -5.36
C SER A 151 6.95 -8.10 -3.97
N ALA A 152 5.75 -8.61 -3.70
CA ALA A 152 5.44 -9.41 -2.54
C ALA A 152 4.46 -10.52 -2.91
N SER A 153 4.52 -11.63 -2.19
CA SER A 153 3.62 -12.76 -2.37
C SER A 153 3.18 -13.33 -1.03
N SER A 154 1.92 -13.75 -0.94
CA SER A 154 1.40 -14.46 0.22
C SER A 154 0.43 -15.55 -0.25
N ALA A 155 0.33 -16.63 0.53
CA ALA A 155 -0.61 -17.71 0.28
C ALA A 155 -1.35 -18.10 1.56
N PHE A 156 -2.66 -18.33 1.46
CA PHE A 156 -3.49 -18.87 2.54
C PHE A 156 -4.21 -20.13 2.07
N PRO A 157 -4.43 -21.12 2.95
CA PRO A 157 -5.23 -22.29 2.60
C PRO A 157 -6.69 -21.87 2.46
N VAL A 158 -7.34 -22.35 1.40
CA VAL A 158 -8.78 -22.17 1.18
C VAL A 158 -9.56 -22.76 2.35
N ARG A 159 -10.49 -21.97 2.90
CA ARG A 159 -11.27 -22.33 4.11
C ARG A 159 -12.73 -22.61 3.82
N SER A 160 -13.24 -22.08 2.70
CA SER A 160 -14.62 -22.28 2.28
C SER A 160 -14.61 -23.05 0.97
N GLY A 161 -15.26 -24.20 0.93
CA GLY A 161 -15.43 -24.98 -0.29
C GLY A 161 -16.82 -25.62 -0.28
N LEU A 162 -17.47 -25.66 -1.45
CA LEU A 162 -18.63 -26.51 -1.68
C LEU A 162 -18.15 -27.95 -1.68
N ILE A 163 -18.24 -28.64 -0.53
CA ILE A 163 -18.02 -30.08 -0.51
C ILE A 163 -19.35 -30.74 -0.91
N GLU A 164 -19.41 -31.28 -2.12
CA GLU A 164 -20.49 -32.20 -2.49
C GLU A 164 -20.33 -33.48 -1.65
N GLY A 165 -21.07 -33.58 -0.54
CA GLY A 165 -21.40 -34.86 0.10
C GLY A 165 -20.59 -35.34 1.32
N ILE A 166 -20.03 -34.47 2.16
CA ILE A 166 -19.42 -34.91 3.44
C ILE A 166 -20.08 -34.19 4.63
N PRO A 167 -20.56 -34.90 5.68
CA PRO A 167 -21.03 -34.26 6.90
C PRO A 167 -19.88 -33.51 7.58
N THR A 168 -20.20 -32.32 8.06
CA THR A 168 -19.35 -31.43 8.87
C THR A 168 -18.59 -32.20 9.95
N GLU A 169 -17.31 -32.52 9.72
CA GLU A 169 -16.39 -32.88 10.80
C GLU A 169 -15.38 -31.75 11.02
N THR A 170 -15.52 -31.18 12.22
CA THR A 170 -14.47 -30.76 13.16
C THR A 170 -13.32 -29.92 12.61
N GLU A 171 -13.32 -28.65 13.03
CA GLU A 171 -12.23 -27.69 12.87
C GLU A 171 -10.84 -28.31 13.05
N SER A 172 -10.03 -28.30 12.00
CA SER A 172 -8.59 -28.51 12.09
C SER A 172 -7.98 -27.33 12.85
N PRO A 173 -7.13 -27.55 13.87
CA PRO A 173 -6.56 -26.46 14.66
C PRO A 173 -5.75 -25.53 13.76
N SER A 174 -6.08 -24.24 13.82
CA SER A 174 -5.28 -23.15 13.26
C SER A 174 -3.83 -23.29 13.73
N PRO A 175 -2.80 -23.20 12.86
CA PRO A 175 -1.44 -23.05 13.35
C PRO A 175 -1.39 -21.79 14.22
N SER A 176 -1.02 -21.99 15.48
CA SER A 176 -0.78 -20.92 16.45
C SER A 176 0.26 -19.95 15.85
N PRO A 177 0.06 -18.63 15.92
CA PRO A 177 1.08 -17.69 15.49
C PRO A 177 2.38 -17.97 16.25
N THR A 178 3.48 -18.13 15.50
CA THR A 178 4.83 -18.22 16.07
C THR A 178 5.01 -17.09 17.08
N PRO A 179 5.39 -17.36 18.34
CA PRO A 179 5.51 -16.32 19.35
C PRO A 179 6.54 -15.29 18.88
N THR A 180 6.08 -14.05 18.71
CA THR A 180 6.95 -12.88 18.60
C THR A 180 7.90 -12.90 19.81
N PRO A 181 9.22 -12.82 19.64
CA PRO A 181 10.15 -12.77 20.76
C PRO A 181 9.75 -11.63 21.70
N ALA A 182 9.65 -11.95 22.99
CA ALA A 182 9.23 -11.02 24.03
C ALA A 182 10.15 -9.79 24.03
N PRO A 183 9.60 -8.55 24.09
CA PRO A 183 10.42 -7.37 24.24
C PRO A 183 11.24 -7.48 25.54
N THR A 184 12.55 -7.27 25.40
CA THR A 184 13.52 -7.18 26.49
C THR A 184 12.99 -6.21 27.56
N PRO A 185 13.01 -6.55 28.87
CA PRO A 185 12.47 -5.68 29.89
C PRO A 185 13.23 -4.35 29.93
N THR A 186 12.51 -3.27 29.60
CA THR A 186 12.96 -1.89 29.79
C THR A 186 13.21 -1.64 31.29
N PRO A 187 14.32 -1.00 31.69
CA PRO A 187 14.59 -0.73 33.10
C PRO A 187 13.45 0.08 33.73
N THR A 188 13.02 -0.38 34.90
CA THR A 188 11.91 0.16 35.69
C THR A 188 12.18 1.62 36.05
N PRO A 189 11.31 2.58 35.68
CA PRO A 189 11.44 3.95 36.17
C PRO A 189 11.18 4.01 37.68
N THR A 190 12.03 4.79 38.35
CA THR A 190 12.02 5.15 39.77
C THR A 190 10.63 5.57 40.25
N PRO A 191 10.18 5.19 41.46
CA PRO A 191 8.84 5.52 41.95
C PRO A 191 8.65 7.04 42.08
N THR A 192 7.73 7.57 41.30
CA THR A 192 7.17 8.92 41.41
C THR A 192 6.26 9.00 42.65
N PRO A 193 6.29 10.09 43.45
CA PRO A 193 5.51 10.18 44.69
C PRO A 193 4.00 10.04 44.47
N THR A 194 3.38 9.34 45.41
CA THR A 194 1.96 8.98 45.50
C THR A 194 1.03 10.19 45.38
N PRO A 195 0.08 10.21 44.43
CA PRO A 195 -1.00 11.19 44.41
C PRO A 195 -1.92 11.04 45.63
N GLY A 196 -2.36 12.17 46.18
CA GLY A 196 -3.27 12.25 47.33
C GLY A 196 -4.66 11.64 47.08
N PRO A 197 -5.49 11.54 48.14
CA PRO A 197 -6.75 10.81 48.10
C PRO A 197 -7.70 11.35 47.02
N THR A 198 -8.09 10.48 46.10
CA THR A 198 -9.09 10.73 45.08
C THR A 198 -10.48 10.84 45.75
N PRO A 199 -11.29 11.87 45.42
CA PRO A 199 -12.63 12.01 45.97
C PRO A 199 -13.55 10.85 45.54
N ALA A 200 -14.51 10.54 46.41
CA ALA A 200 -15.43 9.40 46.32
C ALA A 200 -16.22 9.38 45.00
N PRO A 201 -16.52 8.19 44.45
CA PRO A 201 -17.25 8.06 43.19
C PRO A 201 -18.69 8.58 43.34
N THR A 202 -19.03 9.50 42.46
CA THR A 202 -20.40 9.96 42.21
C THR A 202 -21.24 8.79 41.68
N PRO A 203 -22.51 8.62 42.10
CA PRO A 203 -23.35 7.49 41.65
C PRO A 203 -23.48 7.46 40.12
N THR A 204 -23.08 6.34 39.54
CA THR A 204 -23.20 6.05 38.11
C THR A 204 -24.68 5.91 37.74
N ALA A 205 -25.15 6.72 36.79
CA ALA A 205 -26.49 6.59 36.23
C ALA A 205 -26.65 5.22 35.56
N ALA A 206 -27.83 4.63 35.73
CA ALA A 206 -28.21 3.33 35.18
C ALA A 206 -27.97 3.25 33.66
N PRO A 207 -27.58 2.08 33.11
CA PRO A 207 -27.30 1.93 31.70
C PRO A 207 -28.54 2.25 30.86
N THR A 208 -28.43 3.24 29.99
CA THR A 208 -29.39 3.54 28.93
C THR A 208 -29.58 2.28 28.08
N PRO A 209 -30.83 1.86 27.77
CA PRO A 209 -31.07 0.67 26.95
C PRO A 209 -30.38 0.82 25.59
N THR A 210 -29.58 -0.17 25.25
CA THR A 210 -28.91 -0.28 23.95
C THR A 210 -29.98 -0.30 22.84
N PRO A 211 -29.88 0.53 21.80
CA PRO A 211 -30.85 0.51 20.71
C PRO A 211 -30.83 -0.86 20.04
N THR A 212 -31.97 -1.53 20.05
CA THR A 212 -32.23 -2.76 19.31
C THR A 212 -31.89 -2.52 17.84
N ARG A 213 -30.92 -3.28 17.29
CA ARG A 213 -30.56 -3.17 15.87
C ARG A 213 -31.79 -3.49 15.03
N THR A 214 -32.28 -2.48 14.30
CA THR A 214 -33.30 -2.64 13.27
C THR A 214 -32.82 -3.70 12.28
N PRO A 215 -33.64 -4.70 11.90
CA PRO A 215 -33.25 -5.68 10.89
C PRO A 215 -32.84 -4.95 9.60
N SER A 216 -31.65 -5.27 9.10
CA SER A 216 -31.15 -4.74 7.83
C SER A 216 -32.14 -5.13 6.73
N PRO A 217 -32.61 -4.18 5.89
CA PRO A 217 -33.61 -4.47 4.88
C PRO A 217 -33.12 -5.58 3.94
N THR A 218 -33.94 -6.60 3.74
CA THR A 218 -33.68 -7.66 2.77
C THR A 218 -33.40 -7.03 1.39
N PRO A 219 -32.27 -7.34 0.74
CA PRO A 219 -31.92 -6.72 -0.53
C PRO A 219 -32.95 -7.06 -1.61
N ALA A 220 -33.36 -6.06 -2.40
CA ALA A 220 -34.28 -6.26 -3.52
C ALA A 220 -33.63 -7.14 -4.60
N MET A 221 -34.39 -8.09 -5.12
CA MET A 221 -33.96 -9.04 -6.15
C MET A 221 -34.60 -8.70 -7.50
N CYS A 222 -33.80 -8.71 -8.56
CA CYS A 222 -34.19 -8.41 -9.92
C CYS A 222 -33.84 -9.58 -10.85
N THR A 223 -34.68 -9.84 -11.84
CA THR A 223 -34.47 -10.93 -12.80
C THR A 223 -33.64 -10.44 -13.98
N VAL A 224 -32.54 -11.13 -14.26
CA VAL A 224 -31.62 -10.78 -15.34
C VAL A 224 -32.34 -10.90 -16.69
N ILE A 225 -32.36 -9.79 -17.44
CA ILE A 225 -32.91 -9.73 -18.80
C ILE A 225 -31.90 -10.18 -19.86
N SER A 226 -32.39 -10.52 -21.04
CA SER A 226 -31.54 -10.74 -22.20
C SER A 226 -31.15 -9.40 -22.83
N LEU A 227 -29.85 -9.14 -22.87
CA LEU A 227 -29.26 -8.05 -23.65
C LEU A 227 -28.73 -8.55 -25.01
N LEU A 228 -28.92 -9.83 -25.34
CA LEU A 228 -28.50 -10.37 -26.64
C LEU A 228 -29.19 -9.62 -27.78
N ASN A 229 -28.41 -9.31 -28.81
CA ASN A 229 -28.78 -8.48 -29.96
C ASN A 229 -29.19 -7.04 -29.63
N VAL A 230 -29.09 -6.57 -28.39
CA VAL A 230 -29.29 -5.16 -28.05
C VAL A 230 -28.08 -4.34 -28.49
N GLN A 231 -28.30 -3.14 -29.02
CA GLN A 231 -27.20 -2.21 -29.30
C GLN A 231 -26.65 -1.65 -27.99
N THR A 232 -25.32 -1.54 -27.87
CA THR A 232 -24.61 -1.06 -26.68
C THR A 232 -25.15 0.27 -26.12
N ASN A 233 -25.57 1.20 -26.98
CA ASN A 233 -26.17 2.49 -26.60
C ASN A 233 -27.53 2.37 -25.87
N LYS A 234 -28.24 1.24 -25.98
CA LYS A 234 -29.51 0.97 -25.31
C LYS A 234 -29.35 0.00 -24.13
N ALA A 235 -28.19 -0.63 -23.99
CA ALA A 235 -27.96 -1.67 -23.01
C ALA A 235 -28.16 -1.17 -21.56
N GLN A 236 -27.59 -0.01 -21.22
CA GLN A 236 -27.76 0.58 -19.88
C GLN A 236 -29.23 0.97 -19.61
N ALA A 237 -29.91 1.54 -20.59
CA ALA A 237 -31.32 1.92 -20.43
C ALA A 237 -32.22 0.68 -20.23
N ASN A 238 -31.98 -0.39 -21.00
CA ASN A 238 -32.69 -1.65 -20.84
C ASN A 238 -32.41 -2.30 -19.48
N TRP A 239 -31.16 -2.25 -19.02
CA TRP A 239 -30.76 -2.75 -17.70
C TRP A 239 -31.47 -2.00 -16.57
N ASN A 240 -31.48 -0.68 -16.64
CA ASN A 240 -32.22 0.17 -15.68
C ASN A 240 -33.74 -0.09 -15.74
N GLY A 241 -34.29 -0.29 -16.94
CA GLY A 241 -35.69 -0.63 -17.15
C GLY A 241 -36.11 -1.99 -16.54
N ALA A 242 -35.15 -2.90 -16.33
CA ALA A 242 -35.37 -4.17 -15.63
C ALA A 242 -35.28 -4.06 -14.10
N GLY A 243 -35.13 -2.85 -13.56
CA GLY A 243 -35.03 -2.59 -12.12
C GLY A 243 -33.61 -2.63 -11.56
N PHE A 244 -32.60 -2.83 -12.41
CA PHE A 244 -31.20 -2.82 -11.95
C PHE A 244 -30.66 -1.40 -11.79
N GLY A 245 -29.93 -1.16 -10.69
CA GLY A 245 -29.20 0.06 -10.40
C GLY A 245 -27.70 0.01 -10.72
N GLY A 246 -27.17 -1.16 -11.10
CA GLY A 246 -25.76 -1.33 -11.46
C GLY A 246 -25.43 -0.93 -12.90
N SER A 247 -24.14 -0.81 -13.22
CA SER A 247 -23.67 -0.39 -14.55
C SER A 247 -23.48 -1.57 -15.51
N VAL A 248 -23.72 -1.32 -16.80
CA VAL A 248 -23.36 -2.20 -17.91
C VAL A 248 -21.93 -1.89 -18.34
N ILE A 249 -21.03 -2.85 -18.15
CA ILE A 249 -19.61 -2.73 -18.50
C ILE A 249 -19.39 -3.32 -19.89
N PHE A 250 -18.75 -2.56 -20.77
CA PHE A 250 -18.46 -2.97 -22.14
C PHE A 250 -17.02 -3.49 -22.25
N SER A 251 -16.83 -4.66 -22.85
CA SER A 251 -15.51 -5.22 -23.15
C SER A 251 -15.36 -5.47 -24.66
N PRO A 252 -14.37 -4.84 -25.33
CA PRO A 252 -13.41 -3.84 -24.83
C PRO A 252 -14.08 -2.48 -24.51
N LEU A 253 -13.42 -1.64 -23.72
CA LEU A 253 -14.00 -0.40 -23.19
C LEU A 253 -14.36 0.67 -24.28
N VAL A 254 -13.91 0.53 -25.55
CA VAL A 254 -14.21 1.38 -26.74
C VAL A 254 -13.88 0.58 -28.03
N PRO A 255 -14.58 0.64 -29.20
CA PRO A 255 -15.57 1.62 -29.72
C PRO A 255 -17.06 1.19 -29.71
N PRO A 256 -17.99 2.16 -29.95
CA PRO A 256 -19.25 2.31 -29.20
C PRO A 256 -20.52 1.72 -29.83
N ASN A 257 -20.44 0.93 -30.91
CA ASN A 257 -21.62 0.47 -31.63
C ASN A 257 -21.48 -0.97 -32.09
N TYR A 258 -21.76 -1.92 -31.20
CA TYR A 258 -21.93 -3.31 -31.58
C TYR A 258 -23.25 -3.85 -31.02
N ARG A 259 -23.71 -4.96 -31.61
CA ARG A 259 -24.81 -5.74 -31.05
C ARG A 259 -24.21 -6.73 -30.06
N ILE A 260 -24.71 -6.72 -28.84
CA ILE A 260 -24.27 -7.62 -27.79
C ILE A 260 -24.55 -9.06 -28.25
N GLN A 261 -23.53 -9.91 -28.25
CA GLN A 261 -23.68 -11.35 -28.54
C GLN A 261 -23.42 -12.21 -27.31
N TRP A 262 -22.94 -11.60 -26.23
CA TRP A 262 -22.68 -12.30 -24.97
C TRP A 262 -22.86 -11.37 -23.77
N GLN A 263 -23.32 -11.96 -22.67
CA GLN A 263 -23.47 -11.30 -21.38
C GLN A 263 -22.96 -12.22 -20.27
N SER A 264 -22.44 -11.62 -19.20
CA SER A 264 -21.82 -12.32 -18.06
C SER A 264 -22.82 -12.98 -17.12
N LEU A 265 -24.07 -12.50 -17.07
CA LEU A 265 -25.12 -13.06 -16.23
C LEU A 265 -26.12 -13.84 -17.08
N THR A 266 -26.49 -15.04 -16.63
CA THR A 266 -27.45 -15.90 -17.32
C THR A 266 -28.85 -15.27 -17.32
N VAL A 267 -29.54 -15.31 -18.46
CA VAL A 267 -30.91 -14.78 -18.56
C VAL A 267 -31.85 -15.56 -17.64
N GLY A 268 -32.72 -14.86 -16.91
CA GLY A 268 -33.77 -15.46 -16.08
C GLY A 268 -33.37 -15.77 -14.62
N ILE A 269 -32.10 -15.61 -14.24
CA ILE A 269 -31.68 -15.75 -12.84
C ILE A 269 -32.03 -14.50 -12.04
N SER A 270 -32.32 -14.65 -10.75
CA SER A 270 -32.53 -13.54 -9.83
C SER A 270 -31.23 -13.15 -9.12
N VAL A 271 -30.83 -11.89 -9.23
CA VAL A 271 -29.66 -11.33 -8.53
C VAL A 271 -30.05 -10.03 -7.85
N VAL A 272 -29.18 -9.50 -6.98
CA VAL A 272 -29.45 -8.23 -6.28
C VAL A 272 -29.62 -7.11 -7.29
N CYS A 273 -30.64 -6.26 -7.13
CA CYS A 273 -30.93 -5.18 -8.08
C CYS A 273 -29.78 -4.16 -8.23
N SER A 274 -28.83 -4.06 -7.29
CA SER A 274 -27.64 -3.22 -7.43
C SER A 274 -26.55 -3.81 -8.35
N SER A 275 -26.73 -5.03 -8.86
CA SER A 275 -25.71 -5.73 -9.65
C SER A 275 -25.48 -5.07 -11.01
N GLY A 276 -24.21 -5.00 -11.43
CA GLY A 276 -23.81 -4.66 -12.80
C GLY A 276 -23.71 -5.90 -13.69
N ILE A 277 -23.48 -5.68 -14.99
CA ILE A 277 -23.32 -6.76 -15.98
C ILE A 277 -22.26 -6.38 -17.01
N THR A 278 -21.39 -7.33 -17.35
CA THR A 278 -20.45 -7.18 -18.48
C THR A 278 -21.03 -7.77 -19.76
N VAL A 279 -20.87 -7.05 -20.88
CA VAL A 279 -21.33 -7.44 -22.22
C VAL A 279 -20.21 -7.29 -23.26
N ARG A 280 -20.28 -8.08 -24.34
CA ARG A 280 -19.30 -8.05 -25.45
C ARG A 280 -19.92 -8.43 -26.79
N SER A 281 -19.19 -8.18 -27.88
CA SER A 281 -19.65 -8.43 -29.26
C SER A 281 -19.52 -9.89 -29.69
N ASN A 282 -18.74 -10.71 -29.00
CA ASN A 282 -18.45 -12.10 -29.38
C ASN A 282 -18.67 -13.03 -28.17
N ALA A 283 -19.21 -14.23 -28.40
CA ALA A 283 -19.19 -15.30 -27.41
C ALA A 283 -17.73 -15.74 -27.14
N PRO A 284 -17.40 -16.21 -25.91
CA PRO A 284 -16.11 -16.81 -25.63
C PRO A 284 -15.90 -18.08 -26.45
#